data_AF-P59070-F1
#
_entry.id   AF-P59070-F1
#
_cell.length_a   1.000
_cell.length_b   1.000
_cell.length_c   1.000
_cell.angle_alpha   90.00
_cell.angle_beta   90.00
_cell.angle_gamma   90.00
#
_symmetry.space_group_name_H-M   'P 1'
#
loop_
_entity.id
_entity.type
_entity.pdbx_description
1 polymer ?
#
loop_
_entity_poly.entity_id
_entity_poly.type
_entity_poly.pdbx_seq_one_letter_code
_entity_poly.pdbx_strand_id
1 'polypeptide(L)' 'NLVQFSNMIQCANHGSRPTRHYVDYGCYCGWGGSGTPVDELDRCCQTH' A
#
# COMPACT_ATOMS: atom_id res chain seq x y z
N ASN A 1 4.21 -1.49 13.89
CA ASN A 1 4.48 -0.05 13.57
C ASN A 1 4.82 0.09 12.08
N LEU A 2 4.94 1.31 11.53
CA LEU A 2 5.17 1.51 10.09
C LEU A 2 6.49 0.91 9.57
N VAL A 3 7.55 0.88 10.39
CA VAL A 3 8.83 0.25 10.03
C VAL A 3 8.66 -1.26 9.84
N GLN A 4 7.96 -1.93 10.77
CA GLN A 4 7.64 -3.36 10.66
C GLN A 4 6.75 -3.64 9.45
N PHE A 5 5.77 -2.77 9.16
CA PHE A 5 4.90 -2.94 8.00
C PHE A 5 5.68 -2.86 6.68
N SER A 6 6.61 -1.91 6.57
CA SER A 6 7.53 -1.84 5.42
C SER A 6 8.32 -3.14 5.24
N ASN A 7 8.83 -3.73 6.32
CA ASN A 7 9.55 -5.00 6.25
C ASN A 7 8.65 -6.15 5.78
N MET A 8 7.38 -6.18 6.20
CA MET A 8 6.42 -7.19 5.73
C MET A 8 6.14 -7.06 4.23
N ILE A 9 5.95 -5.84 3.72
CA ILE A 9 5.77 -5.60 2.28
C ILE A 9 7.00 -6.07 1.50
N GLN A 10 8.21 -5.71 1.94
CA GLN A 10 9.45 -6.13 1.28
C GLN A 10 9.65 -7.65 1.30
N CYS A 11 9.26 -8.30 2.39
CA CYS A 11 9.31 -9.76 2.49
C CYS A 11 8.32 -10.41 1.52
N ALA A 12 7.06 -9.96 1.51
CA ALA A 12 6.00 -10.55 0.69
C ALA A 12 6.22 -10.33 -0.82
N ASN A 13 6.77 -9.18 -1.21
CA ASN A 13 7.03 -8.89 -2.61
C ASN A 13 8.45 -9.30 -3.08
N HIS A 14 9.21 -10.00 -2.23
CA HIS A 14 10.59 -10.44 -2.52
C HIS A 14 11.53 -9.29 -2.93
N GLY A 15 11.32 -8.09 -2.39
CA GLY A 15 12.11 -6.90 -2.72
C GLY A 15 11.92 -6.39 -4.16
N SER A 16 10.94 -6.90 -4.90
CA SER A 16 10.70 -6.51 -6.31
C SER A 16 10.25 -5.05 -6.46
N ARG A 17 9.65 -4.46 -5.42
CA ARG A 17 9.17 -3.08 -5.43
C ARG A 17 9.40 -2.41 -4.07
N PRO A 18 9.92 -1.17 -4.03
CA PRO A 18 10.12 -0.48 -2.76
C PRO A 18 8.78 -0.09 -2.12
N THR A 19 8.72 -0.12 -0.78
CA THR A 19 7.51 0.18 0.01
C THR A 19 6.93 1.56 -0.32
N ARG A 20 7.80 2.52 -0.68
CA ARG A 20 7.39 3.88 -1.07
C ARG A 20 6.44 3.95 -2.27
N HIS A 21 6.34 2.89 -3.08
CA HIS A 21 5.38 2.85 -4.19
C HIS A 21 3.95 2.45 -3.76
N TYR A 22 3.76 2.13 -2.48
CA TYR A 22 2.47 1.74 -1.90
C TYR A 22 1.94 2.78 -0.89
N VAL A 23 2.55 3.96 -0.79
CA VAL A 23 2.17 5.00 0.19
C VAL A 23 1.68 6.30 -0.45
N ASP A 24 1.66 6.34 -1.79
CA ASP A 24 1.08 7.42 -2.59
C ASP A 24 0.56 6.83 -3.91
N TYR A 25 -0.37 5.89 -3.80
CA TYR A 25 -0.94 5.16 -4.93
C TYR A 25 -2.46 5.08 -4.84
N GLY A 26 -3.14 5.29 -5.98
CA GLY A 26 -4.59 5.22 -6.04
C GLY A 26 -5.26 6.26 -5.14
N CYS A 27 -6.43 5.92 -4.61
CA CYS A 27 -7.22 6.77 -3.75
C CYS A 27 -7.00 6.50 -2.26
N TYR A 28 -6.55 5.29 -1.89
CA TYR A 28 -6.49 4.80 -0.51
C TYR A 28 -5.07 4.43 -0.04
N CYS A 29 -4.13 4.08 -0.93
CA CYS A 29 -2.77 3.77 -0.50
C CYS A 29 -1.98 5.03 -0.16
N GLY A 30 -2.13 5.52 1.07
CA GLY A 30 -1.49 6.73 1.59
C GLY A 30 -2.17 7.23 2.85
N TRP A 31 -2.11 8.55 3.09
CA TRP A 31 -2.83 9.14 4.22
C TRP A 31 -4.26 9.49 3.83
N GLY A 32 -5.23 8.99 4.59
CA GLY A 32 -6.65 9.21 4.35
C GLY A 32 -7.27 8.15 3.44
N GLY A 33 -8.08 8.58 2.48
CA GLY A 33 -8.72 7.72 1.48
C GLY A 33 -10.20 8.03 1.29
N SER A 34 -10.61 8.25 0.03
CA SER A 34 -12.01 8.50 -0.31
C SER A 34 -12.30 8.19 -1.78
N GLY A 35 -13.58 7.99 -2.12
CA GLY A 35 -14.01 7.68 -3.49
C GLY A 35 -13.98 6.18 -3.82
N THR A 36 -13.93 5.85 -5.10
CA THR A 36 -13.92 4.47 -5.58
C THR A 36 -12.48 4.01 -5.82
N PRO A 37 -12.05 2.86 -5.27
CA PRO A 37 -10.71 2.32 -5.54
C PRO A 37 -10.45 2.17 -7.03
N VAL A 38 -9.25 2.54 -7.47
CA VAL A 38 -8.90 2.56 -8.91
C VAL A 38 -8.52 1.18 -9.47
N ASP A 39 -8.06 0.27 -8.60
CA ASP A 39 -7.71 -1.11 -8.95
C ASP A 39 -7.72 -2.04 -7.73
N GLU A 40 -7.26 -3.29 -7.91
CA GLU A 40 -7.20 -4.30 -6.85
C GLU A 40 -6.20 -3.93 -5.74
N LEU A 41 -5.09 -3.28 -6.06
CA LEU A 41 -4.10 -2.87 -5.05
C LEU A 41 -4.67 -1.77 -4.16
N ASP A 42 -5.36 -0.81 -4.75
CA ASP A 42 -6.02 0.27 -4.02
C ASP A 42 -7.15 -0.26 -3.12
N ARG A 43 -7.85 -1.34 -3.54
CA ARG A 43 -8.81 -2.06 -2.67
C ARG A 43 -8.14 -2.72 -1.46
N CYS A 44 -6.92 -3.24 -1.62
CA CYS A 44 -6.15 -3.74 -0.47
C CYS A 44 -5.88 -2.61 0.53
N CYS A 45 -5.49 -1.42 0.07
CA CYS A 45 -5.25 -0.26 0.93
C CYS A 45 -6.53 0.30 1.55
N GLN A 46 -7.67 0.24 0.85
CA GLN A 46 -8.97 0.59 1.44
C GLN A 46 -9.35 -0.34 2.59
N THR A 47 -8.97 -1.62 2.50
CA THR A 47 -9.29 -2.64 3.51
C THR A 47 -8.34 -2.54 4.72
N HIS A 48 -7.09 -2.13 4.49
CA HIS A 48 -6.03 -2.06 5.49
C HIS A 48 -6.15 -0.82 6.38
#